data_AF-A0A3B8L5G6-F1
#
_entry.id   AF-A0A3B8L5G6-F1
#
_cell.length_a   1.000
_cell.length_b   1.000
_cell.length_c   1.000
_cell.angle_alpha   90.00
_cell.angle_beta   90.00
_cell.angle_gamma   90.00
#
_symmetry.space_group_name_H-M   'P 1'
#
loop_
_entity.id
_entity.type
_entity.pdbx_description
1 polymer ?
#
loop_
_entity_poly.entity_id
_entity_poly.type
_entity_poly.pdbx_seq_one_letter_code
_entity_poly.pdbx_strand_id
1 'polypeptide(L)'
;RHIALPVRDRLNVLLAGGRSGNRPEQAATFYVATALDPKDFATPPPNGSARPAGSSRITTTAIPESRLLGEGLDRYDCVVLCDVPRLDHLEISRLARFVEAGGGLVIGLGQEVDTGAWNQLLGDTGAGLLPGRIEHLVSSDSPGQEPVVFDPGNYTHPLLSIFRGLDGNGLGTTVTLKYLFTSPLPSARVALSYDSGDPAILSRRFGHGHVVLVTTSLDPRWTTWPVLSTSFLPMVHELVRFSVSSRWSSRNHLVGRPITRTVGPLVTGGTLLAPDGSSLSMENPVSRELLSGQDAEPANHGSGQLISDTPLVPGIYRLSLEPPTDAIESYAITMETSESNLAAAVGESARTRLSGVDAPIYTRWHDGEAPTALDQPGRPLGRFFLSMLLGLLVVELAMAWHFRTGLVALGGLCAAVSLGWWAAATVLLLGCWALRNRHGRHRRSVASAGTG
;
A
#
# COMPACT_ATOMS: atom_id res chain seq x y z
N ARG A 1 -0.57 -19.13 -11.23
CA ARG A 1 0.01 -17.90 -10.63
C ARG A 1 1.28 -18.34 -9.90
N HIS A 2 2.44 -17.79 -10.22
CA HIS A 2 3.70 -18.21 -9.61
C HIS A 2 4.18 -17.08 -8.69
N ILE A 3 4.80 -17.45 -7.58
CA ILE A 3 5.46 -16.51 -6.67
C ILE A 3 6.83 -17.06 -6.32
N ALA A 4 7.86 -16.23 -6.48
CA ALA A 4 9.20 -16.52 -6.01
C ALA A 4 9.37 -15.84 -4.65
N LEU A 5 9.52 -16.65 -3.61
CA LEU A 5 9.80 -16.19 -2.26
C LEU A 5 11.16 -16.73 -1.81
N PRO A 6 12.19 -15.89 -1.68
CA PRO A 6 13.42 -16.32 -1.03
C PRO A 6 13.14 -16.54 0.45
N VAL A 7 13.44 -17.74 0.92
CA VAL A 7 13.39 -18.08 2.35
C VAL A 7 14.81 -17.92 2.89
N ARG A 8 15.01 -16.99 3.81
CA ARG A 8 16.25 -16.88 4.59
C ARG A 8 16.00 -17.41 5.99
N ASP A 9 16.95 -18.17 6.49
CA ASP A 9 16.90 -18.68 7.86
C ASP A 9 17.03 -17.54 8.88
N ARG A 10 17.83 -16.51 8.54
CA ARG A 10 18.06 -15.31 9.37
C ARG A 10 18.26 -14.06 8.53
N LEU A 11 17.82 -12.92 9.06
CA LEU A 11 18.14 -11.58 8.56
C LEU A 11 19.34 -11.03 9.31
N ASN A 12 20.36 -10.58 8.57
CA ASN A 12 21.53 -9.94 9.17
C ASN A 12 21.33 -8.42 9.17
N VAL A 13 21.40 -7.80 10.34
CA VAL A 13 21.18 -6.35 10.49
C VAL A 13 22.44 -5.69 11.07
N LEU A 14 22.94 -4.68 10.37
CA LEU A 14 24.01 -3.82 10.86
C LEU A 14 23.42 -2.62 11.58
N LEU A 15 23.86 -2.37 12.81
CA LEU A 15 23.48 -1.19 13.59
C LEU A 15 24.70 -0.29 13.72
N ALA A 16 24.63 0.92 13.14
CA ALA A 16 25.66 1.94 13.28
C ALA A 16 25.13 3.07 14.18
N GLY A 17 25.77 3.29 15.32
CA GLY A 17 25.37 4.31 16.28
C GLY A 17 26.39 5.43 16.34
N GLY A 18 25.95 6.70 16.32
CA GLY A 18 26.84 7.86 16.50
C GLY A 18 27.26 8.11 17.95
N ARG A 19 26.67 7.38 18.90
CA ARG A 19 27.01 7.47 20.32
C ARG A 19 27.32 6.10 20.90
N SER A 20 28.49 6.01 21.53
CA SER A 20 28.89 4.92 22.43
C SER A 20 28.97 5.43 23.87
N GLY A 21 28.81 4.54 24.85
CA GLY A 21 29.02 4.87 26.26
C GLY A 21 29.62 3.70 27.04
N ASN A 22 30.04 3.98 28.27
CA ASN A 22 30.65 2.98 29.16
C ASN A 22 29.67 1.88 29.55
N ARG A 23 28.37 2.22 29.61
CA ARG A 23 27.31 1.25 29.83
C ARG A 23 26.60 0.95 28.50
N PRO A 24 26.20 -0.32 28.25
CA PRO A 24 25.54 -0.71 27.00
C PRO A 24 24.34 0.18 26.67
N GLU A 25 23.49 0.52 27.65
CA GLU A 25 22.27 1.32 27.48
C GLU A 25 22.50 2.77 27.05
N GLN A 26 23.73 3.26 27.15
CA GLN A 26 24.08 4.61 26.68
C GLN A 26 24.30 4.66 25.16
N ALA A 27 24.59 3.51 24.54
CA ALA A 27 24.77 3.41 23.10
C ALA A 27 23.44 3.61 22.36
N ALA A 28 23.44 4.41 21.30
CA ALA A 28 22.23 4.69 20.52
C ALA A 28 21.62 3.44 19.87
N THR A 29 22.43 2.39 19.66
CA THR A 29 22.00 1.12 19.07
C THR A 29 21.43 0.13 20.08
N PHE A 30 21.55 0.37 21.39
CA PHE A 30 21.28 -0.63 22.42
C PHE A 30 19.83 -1.14 22.41
N TYR A 31 18.86 -0.23 22.39
CA TYR A 31 17.44 -0.58 22.42
C TYR A 31 17.01 -1.31 21.16
N VAL A 32 17.49 -0.86 19.99
CA VAL A 32 17.26 -1.53 18.70
C VAL A 32 17.89 -2.92 18.67
N ALA A 33 19.13 -3.06 19.14
CA ALA A 33 19.82 -4.35 19.22
C ALA A 33 19.06 -5.33 20.12
N THR A 34 18.65 -4.88 21.30
CA THR A 34 17.91 -5.68 22.27
C THR A 34 16.53 -6.09 21.74
N ALA A 35 15.87 -5.23 20.96
CA ALA A 35 14.59 -5.54 20.33
C ALA A 35 14.70 -6.58 19.21
N LEU A 36 15.75 -6.49 18.38
CA LEU A 36 15.92 -7.38 17.22
C LEU A 36 16.57 -8.72 17.57
N ASP A 37 17.57 -8.69 18.43
CA ASP A 37 18.40 -9.84 18.81
C ASP A 37 18.67 -9.77 20.32
N PRO A 38 17.68 -10.15 21.15
CA PRO A 38 17.83 -10.18 22.59
C PRO A 38 18.86 -11.25 22.95
N LYS A 39 20.11 -10.83 23.17
CA LYS A 39 21.16 -11.70 23.69
C LYS A 39 20.81 -12.03 25.13
N ASP A 40 20.81 -13.33 25.48
CA ASP A 40 20.42 -13.81 26.79
C ASP A 40 21.16 -13.03 27.91
N PHE A 41 20.42 -12.19 28.65
CA PHE A 41 20.86 -11.64 29.93
C PHE A 41 20.63 -12.64 31.09
N ALA A 42 20.24 -13.87 30.78
CA ALA A 42 19.92 -14.88 31.78
C ALA A 42 21.19 -15.59 32.28
N THR A 43 21.40 -15.55 33.59
CA THR A 43 22.25 -16.50 34.31
C THR A 43 21.94 -17.92 33.82
N PRO A 44 22.94 -18.75 33.48
CA PRO A 44 22.69 -20.11 33.02
C PRO A 44 21.81 -20.83 34.04
N PRO A 45 20.78 -21.58 33.64
CA PRO A 45 20.06 -22.44 34.57
C PRO A 45 21.09 -23.37 35.25
N PRO A 46 20.96 -23.64 36.56
CA PRO A 46 21.95 -24.40 37.34
C PRO A 46 22.19 -25.83 36.81
N ASN A 47 21.41 -26.28 35.83
CA ASN A 47 21.41 -27.65 35.32
C ASN A 47 22.12 -27.79 33.96
N GLY A 48 22.92 -26.82 33.51
CA GLY A 48 23.80 -26.96 32.34
C GLY A 48 23.08 -27.23 31.00
N SER A 49 21.74 -27.19 30.97
CA SER A 49 20.99 -27.20 29.73
C SER A 49 21.14 -25.82 29.10
N ALA A 50 22.11 -25.70 28.21
CA ALA A 50 22.20 -24.57 27.30
C ALA A 50 20.84 -24.43 26.60
N ARG A 51 20.08 -23.38 26.97
CA ARG A 51 18.95 -22.95 26.14
C ARG A 51 19.56 -22.65 24.77
N PRO A 52 19.01 -23.18 23.66
CA PRO A 52 19.64 -22.98 22.37
C PRO A 52 19.68 -21.48 22.08
N ALA A 53 20.88 -20.91 22.10
CA ALA A 53 21.18 -19.58 21.58
C ALA A 53 20.86 -19.60 20.08
N GLY A 54 19.60 -19.37 19.70
CA GLY A 54 19.24 -19.64 18.31
C GLY A 54 17.79 -19.45 17.86
N SER A 55 16.90 -18.82 18.63
CA SER A 55 15.51 -18.59 18.17
C SER A 55 15.30 -17.24 17.46
N SER A 56 16.23 -16.28 17.55
CA SER A 56 16.08 -15.03 16.83
C SER A 56 16.31 -15.22 15.34
N ARG A 57 15.28 -14.90 14.54
CA ARG A 57 15.35 -14.86 13.07
C ARG A 57 16.10 -13.61 12.56
N ILE A 58 16.53 -12.73 13.46
CA ILE A 58 17.28 -11.52 13.14
C ILE A 58 18.56 -11.53 13.99
N THR A 59 19.71 -11.39 13.35
CA THR A 59 21.01 -11.29 14.02
C THR A 59 21.54 -9.88 13.85
N THR A 60 21.98 -9.26 14.94
CA THR A 60 22.48 -7.87 14.91
C THR A 60 24.00 -7.80 15.10
N THR A 61 24.64 -6.94 14.31
CA THR A 61 26.02 -6.51 14.53
C THR A 61 26.01 -5.02 14.82
N ALA A 62 26.40 -4.61 16.02
CA ALA A 62 26.47 -3.21 16.41
C ALA A 62 27.90 -2.67 16.29
N ILE A 63 28.06 -1.56 15.59
CA ILE A 63 29.33 -0.85 15.41
C ILE A 63 29.15 0.65 15.70
N PRO A 64 30.21 1.35 16.12
CA PRO A 64 30.23 2.80 16.03
C PRO A 64 30.21 3.24 14.56
N GLU A 65 29.65 4.42 14.30
CA GLU A 65 29.59 5.06 12.99
C GLU A 65 30.96 5.17 12.31
N SER A 66 32.02 5.44 13.08
CA SER A 66 33.41 5.53 12.58
C SER A 66 33.95 4.26 11.93
N ARG A 67 33.32 3.09 12.16
CA ARG A 67 33.69 1.82 11.53
C ARG A 67 32.85 1.47 10.31
N LEU A 68 31.86 2.28 9.96
CA LEU A 68 30.94 2.00 8.85
C LEU A 68 31.69 1.86 7.52
N LEU A 69 32.69 2.71 7.27
CA LEU A 69 33.50 2.64 6.06
C LEU A 69 34.32 1.35 5.95
N GLY A 70 34.76 0.76 7.06
CA GLY A 70 35.53 -0.50 7.05
C GLY A 70 34.67 -1.75 6.83
N GLU A 71 33.36 -1.63 6.98
CA GLU A 71 32.44 -2.77 7.05
C GLU A 71 31.91 -3.15 5.66
N GLY A 72 31.98 -4.43 5.31
CA GLY A 72 31.29 -4.95 4.11
C GLY A 72 29.78 -4.95 4.31
N LEU A 73 29.05 -4.10 3.59
CA LEU A 73 27.58 -3.97 3.70
C LEU A 73 26.82 -5.11 3.00
N ASP A 74 27.46 -5.80 2.07
CA ASP A 74 26.92 -6.87 1.23
C ASP A 74 26.46 -8.12 2.00
N ARG A 75 27.03 -8.36 3.20
CA ARG A 75 26.62 -9.46 4.09
C ARG A 75 25.34 -9.17 4.89
N TYR A 76 24.87 -7.93 4.89
CA TYR A 76 23.70 -7.48 5.65
C TYR A 76 22.48 -7.35 4.75
N ASP A 77 21.31 -7.59 5.33
CA ASP A 77 20.01 -7.36 4.69
C ASP A 77 19.53 -5.92 4.93
N CYS A 78 19.83 -5.37 6.11
CA CYS A 78 19.40 -4.07 6.55
C CYS A 78 20.53 -3.35 7.31
N VAL A 79 20.64 -2.03 7.10
CA VAL A 79 21.48 -1.14 7.89
C VAL A 79 20.56 -0.19 8.66
N VAL A 80 20.78 -0.07 9.97
CA VAL A 80 20.09 0.88 10.83
C VAL A 80 21.10 1.91 11.33
N LEU A 81 20.84 3.18 11.03
CA LEU A 81 21.61 4.30 11.55
C LEU A 81 20.88 4.87 12.76
N CYS A 82 21.53 4.90 13.93
CA CYS A 82 20.96 5.44 15.16
C CYS A 82 21.75 6.66 15.61
N ASP A 83 21.16 7.85 15.54
CA ASP A 83 21.76 9.10 16.05
C ASP A 83 23.18 9.34 15.50
N VAL A 84 23.37 9.12 14.19
CA VAL A 84 24.67 9.28 13.50
C VAL A 84 24.88 10.75 13.15
N PRO A 85 25.96 11.41 13.58
CA PRO A 85 26.11 12.85 13.42
C PRO A 85 26.24 13.29 11.96
N ARG A 86 27.14 12.63 11.22
CA ARG A 86 27.42 12.92 9.81
C ARG A 86 27.92 11.67 9.12
N LEU A 87 27.80 11.64 7.80
CA LEU A 87 28.35 10.61 6.93
C LEU A 87 29.24 11.28 5.88
N ASP A 88 30.33 10.63 5.50
CA ASP A 88 31.17 11.09 4.42
C ASP A 88 30.61 10.70 3.03
N HIS A 89 31.16 11.28 1.96
CA HIS A 89 30.66 11.02 0.60
C HIS A 89 30.84 9.55 0.17
N LEU A 90 31.86 8.87 0.68
CA LEU A 90 32.17 7.49 0.31
C LEU A 90 31.23 6.51 1.02
N GLU A 91 30.95 6.73 2.30
CA GLU A 91 29.92 6.04 3.09
C GLU A 91 28.54 6.20 2.46
N ILE A 92 28.17 7.43 2.09
CA ILE A 92 26.90 7.72 1.42
C ILE A 92 26.81 6.99 0.08
N SER A 93 27.87 7.01 -0.73
CA SER A 93 27.90 6.30 -2.02
C SER A 93 27.75 4.78 -1.84
N ARG A 94 28.34 4.21 -0.79
CA ARG A 94 28.21 2.78 -0.47
C ARG A 94 26.82 2.43 0.06
N LEU A 95 26.25 3.27 0.92
CA LEU A 95 24.87 3.12 1.39
C LEU A 95 23.87 3.24 0.24
N ALA A 96 24.05 4.21 -0.64
CA ALA A 96 23.20 4.39 -1.82
C ALA A 96 23.19 3.16 -2.70
N ARG A 97 24.38 2.63 -3.04
CA ARG A 97 24.50 1.39 -3.83
C ARG A 97 23.90 0.18 -3.10
N PHE A 98 24.09 0.09 -1.78
CA PHE A 98 23.51 -0.97 -0.96
C PHE A 98 21.98 -0.96 -1.00
N VAL A 99 21.36 0.20 -0.80
CA VAL A 99 19.90 0.35 -0.84
C VAL A 99 19.37 0.17 -2.25
N GLU A 100 20.04 0.73 -3.26
CA GLU A 100 19.66 0.58 -4.66
C GLU A 100 19.64 -0.90 -5.08
N ALA A 101 20.60 -1.70 -4.62
CA ALA A 101 20.67 -3.15 -4.82
C ALA A 101 19.63 -3.95 -4.02
N GLY A 102 18.76 -3.30 -3.25
CA GLY A 102 17.70 -3.93 -2.46
C GLY A 102 18.02 -4.15 -1.00
N GLY A 103 19.07 -3.52 -0.46
CA GLY A 103 19.28 -3.43 0.98
C GLY A 103 18.24 -2.52 1.64
N GLY A 104 17.87 -2.82 2.88
CA GLY A 104 17.02 -1.96 3.69
C GLY A 104 17.83 -0.91 4.44
N LEU A 105 17.37 0.35 4.47
CA LEU A 105 17.97 1.39 5.30
C LEU A 105 16.91 1.95 6.26
N VAL A 106 17.20 1.89 7.56
CA VAL A 106 16.40 2.54 8.60
C VAL A 106 17.25 3.62 9.25
N ILE A 107 16.67 4.80 9.41
CA ILE A 107 17.36 5.95 9.97
C ILE A 107 16.56 6.45 11.17
N GLY A 108 17.13 6.33 12.36
CA GLY A 108 16.65 6.97 13.58
C GLY A 108 17.43 8.25 13.82
N LEU A 109 16.73 9.37 13.83
CA LEU A 109 17.34 10.67 14.12
C LEU A 109 17.68 10.83 15.61
N GLY A 110 18.34 11.92 15.98
CA GLY A 110 18.68 12.18 17.36
C GLY A 110 19.46 13.47 17.53
N GLN A 111 20.04 13.64 18.73
CA GLN A 111 20.68 14.89 19.16
C GLN A 111 21.96 15.21 18.40
N GLU A 112 22.68 14.19 17.94
CA GLU A 112 23.99 14.38 17.31
C GLU A 112 23.88 14.69 15.81
N VAL A 113 22.71 14.48 15.21
CA VAL A 113 22.48 14.62 13.76
C VAL A 113 22.69 16.06 13.30
N ASP A 114 23.63 16.27 12.38
CA ASP A 114 23.81 17.53 11.66
C ASP A 114 22.82 17.61 10.49
N THR A 115 21.69 18.28 10.71
CA THR A 115 20.63 18.42 9.71
C THR A 115 21.10 19.13 8.43
N GLY A 116 22.04 20.07 8.54
CA GLY A 116 22.60 20.80 7.41
C GLY A 116 23.39 19.86 6.49
N ALA A 117 24.35 19.14 7.06
CA ALA A 117 25.16 18.17 6.32
C ALA A 117 24.31 17.05 5.72
N TRP A 118 23.33 16.55 6.47
CA TRP A 118 22.44 15.48 6.01
C TRP A 118 21.58 15.90 4.82
N ASN A 119 20.96 17.07 4.87
CA ASN A 119 20.16 17.55 3.73
C ASN A 119 21.04 17.82 2.50
N GLN A 120 22.25 18.33 2.69
CA GLN A 120 23.16 18.61 1.57
C GLN A 120 23.63 17.32 0.89
N LEU A 121 24.01 16.30 1.68
CA LEU A 121 24.68 15.10 1.17
C LEU A 121 23.73 13.92 0.91
N LEU A 122 22.72 13.71 1.76
CA LEU A 122 21.74 12.62 1.62
C LEU A 122 20.38 13.10 1.07
N GLY A 123 20.10 14.40 1.08
CA GLY A 123 18.88 14.97 0.50
C GLY A 123 18.90 15.04 -1.02
N ASP A 124 17.92 15.72 -1.60
CA ASP A 124 17.67 15.74 -3.06
C ASP A 124 18.82 16.32 -3.90
N THR A 125 19.64 17.20 -3.32
CA THR A 125 20.81 17.78 -3.98
C THR A 125 22.04 16.87 -3.95
N GLY A 126 22.02 15.84 -3.11
CA GLY A 126 23.10 14.87 -2.92
C GLY A 126 22.70 13.50 -3.45
N ALA A 127 22.79 12.47 -2.60
CA ALA A 127 22.46 11.10 -2.98
C ALA A 127 20.94 10.80 -3.05
N GLY A 128 20.07 11.71 -2.61
CA GLY A 128 18.61 11.53 -2.67
C GLY A 128 18.07 10.38 -1.81
N LEU A 129 18.81 9.97 -0.78
CA LEU A 129 18.44 8.87 0.12
C LEU A 129 17.35 9.25 1.11
N LEU A 130 17.28 10.51 1.54
CA LEU A 130 16.31 10.91 2.56
C LEU A 130 14.86 10.86 2.01
N PRO A 131 13.89 10.34 2.79
CA PRO A 131 12.48 10.43 2.46
C PRO A 131 11.88 11.84 2.57
N GLY A 132 12.58 12.77 3.21
CA GLY A 132 12.09 14.10 3.52
C GLY A 132 13.24 15.06 3.83
N ARG A 133 12.99 16.36 3.71
CA ARG A 133 13.93 17.41 4.11
C ARG A 133 13.80 17.66 5.60
N ILE A 134 14.90 17.48 6.34
CA ILE A 134 14.94 17.64 7.80
C ILE A 134 15.12 19.14 8.11
N GLU A 135 14.21 19.77 8.83
CA GLU A 135 14.23 21.23 8.97
C GLU A 135 14.74 21.69 10.33
N HIS A 136 13.92 21.54 11.37
CA HIS A 136 14.19 22.12 12.68
C HIS A 136 13.75 21.19 13.81
N LEU A 137 14.35 21.38 14.98
CA LEU A 137 14.01 20.63 16.19
C LEU A 137 12.73 21.19 16.79
N VAL A 138 11.75 20.31 16.98
CA VAL A 138 10.57 20.54 17.82
C VAL A 138 10.84 19.90 19.17
N SER A 139 10.64 20.65 20.25
CA SER A 139 10.95 20.20 21.60
C SER A 139 10.00 20.80 22.62
N SER A 140 9.43 19.93 23.47
CA SER A 140 8.59 20.32 24.60
C SER A 140 9.31 21.14 25.68
N ASP A 141 10.64 21.27 25.61
CA ASP A 141 11.41 22.16 26.48
C ASP A 141 11.27 23.63 26.03
N SER A 142 10.78 23.86 24.81
CA SER A 142 10.59 25.20 24.25
C SER A 142 9.26 25.80 24.72
N PRO A 143 9.22 27.11 25.06
CA PRO A 143 7.99 27.76 25.50
C PRO A 143 6.84 27.59 24.50
N GLY A 144 5.70 27.08 24.98
CA GLY A 144 4.48 26.90 24.18
C GLY A 144 4.43 25.64 23.33
N GLN A 145 5.41 24.73 23.45
CA GLN A 145 5.35 23.41 22.82
C GLN A 145 5.05 22.32 23.87
N GLU A 146 4.04 21.51 23.60
CA GLU A 146 3.68 20.37 24.44
C GLU A 146 4.27 19.07 23.87
N PRO A 147 4.46 18.03 24.70
CA PRO A 147 4.77 16.69 24.22
C PRO A 147 3.71 16.19 23.24
N VAL A 148 4.15 15.53 22.17
CA VAL A 148 3.26 14.96 21.15
C VAL A 148 3.17 13.44 21.31
N VAL A 149 2.09 12.87 20.81
CA VAL A 149 1.87 11.41 20.80
C VAL A 149 1.81 10.91 19.37
N PHE A 150 2.20 9.66 19.13
CA PHE A 150 2.01 9.04 17.81
C PHE A 150 0.53 8.90 17.48
N ASP A 151 0.17 9.32 16.26
CA ASP A 151 -1.14 9.10 15.65
C ASP A 151 -1.01 8.15 14.44
N PRO A 152 -1.39 6.87 14.58
CA PRO A 152 -1.38 5.91 13.49
C PRO A 152 -2.58 6.04 12.53
N GLY A 153 -3.54 6.91 12.82
CA GLY A 153 -4.79 7.04 12.07
C GLY A 153 -5.48 5.69 11.90
N ASN A 154 -5.73 5.30 10.66
CA ASN A 154 -6.40 4.03 10.31
C ASN A 154 -5.43 2.86 10.02
N TYR A 155 -4.15 2.96 10.42
CA TYR A 155 -3.13 1.92 10.17
C TYR A 155 -3.07 1.49 8.68
N THR A 156 -3.21 2.47 7.78
CA THR A 156 -3.31 2.21 6.33
C THR A 156 -1.96 1.83 5.72
N HIS A 157 -0.86 2.35 6.28
CA HIS A 157 0.49 2.07 5.78
C HIS A 157 0.90 0.61 6.07
N PRO A 158 1.54 -0.12 5.12
CA PRO A 158 1.94 -1.52 5.33
C PRO A 158 2.84 -1.74 6.55
N LEU A 159 3.70 -0.77 6.87
CA LEU A 159 4.56 -0.80 8.08
C LEU A 159 3.73 -0.95 9.38
N LEU A 160 2.50 -0.43 9.39
CA LEU A 160 1.62 -0.47 10.54
C LEU A 160 0.62 -1.64 10.52
N SER A 161 0.69 -2.54 9.53
CA SER A 161 -0.34 -3.56 9.32
C SER A 161 -0.50 -4.52 10.51
N ILE A 162 0.58 -4.77 11.25
CA ILE A 162 0.55 -5.65 12.43
C ILE A 162 -0.31 -5.08 13.58
N PHE A 163 -0.51 -3.76 13.62
CA PHE A 163 -1.28 -3.09 14.66
C PHE A 163 -2.77 -2.95 14.32
N ARG A 164 -3.17 -3.28 13.09
CA ARG A 164 -4.54 -3.11 12.62
C ARG A 164 -5.48 -4.05 13.37
N GLY A 165 -6.50 -3.49 14.01
CA GLY A 165 -7.49 -4.26 14.78
C GLY A 165 -7.01 -4.72 16.15
N LEU A 166 -5.84 -4.24 16.61
CA LEU A 166 -5.36 -4.47 17.97
C LEU A 166 -5.61 -3.22 18.81
N ASP A 167 -6.57 -3.31 19.73
CA ASP A 167 -6.81 -2.27 20.72
C ASP A 167 -5.70 -2.24 21.78
N GLY A 168 -5.37 -1.06 22.29
CA GLY A 168 -4.39 -0.93 23.38
C GLY A 168 -2.96 -1.37 23.01
N ASN A 169 -2.60 -1.33 21.73
CA ASN A 169 -1.30 -1.77 21.23
C ASN A 169 -0.09 -0.90 21.65
N GLY A 170 -0.33 0.18 22.41
CA GLY A 170 0.69 1.07 22.95
C GLY A 170 1.30 2.06 21.96
N LEU A 171 1.00 1.95 20.65
CA LEU A 171 1.58 2.85 19.65
C LEU A 171 1.03 4.27 19.84
N GLY A 172 -0.30 4.39 19.90
CA GLY A 172 -1.01 5.66 20.11
C GLY A 172 -0.93 6.26 21.52
N THR A 173 -0.13 5.68 22.42
CA THR A 173 0.13 6.21 23.77
C THR A 173 1.60 6.59 23.96
N THR A 174 2.39 6.56 22.89
CA THR A 174 3.82 6.83 22.94
C THR A 174 4.09 8.33 22.99
N VAL A 175 4.51 8.83 24.15
CA VAL A 175 4.84 10.25 24.34
C VAL A 175 6.23 10.53 23.79
N THR A 176 6.31 11.51 22.89
CA THR A 176 7.54 12.04 22.27
C THR A 176 7.74 13.48 22.69
N LEU A 177 8.90 13.75 23.30
CA LEU A 177 9.28 15.07 23.83
C LEU A 177 10.02 15.91 22.78
N LYS A 178 10.78 15.24 21.91
CA LYS A 178 11.60 15.88 20.86
C LYS A 178 11.56 15.11 19.56
N TYR A 179 11.56 15.83 18.44
CA TYR A 179 11.71 15.26 17.10
C TYR A 179 12.18 16.34 16.13
N LEU A 180 12.73 15.92 14.99
CA LEU A 180 13.09 16.84 13.92
C LEU A 180 11.95 16.91 12.91
N PHE A 181 11.32 18.08 12.80
CA PHE A 181 10.30 18.32 11.80
C PHE A 181 10.90 18.06 10.41
N THR A 182 10.22 17.24 9.62
CA THR A 182 10.72 16.78 8.33
C THR A 182 9.64 16.92 7.28
N SER A 183 9.88 17.78 6.29
CA SER A 183 8.96 17.97 5.16
C SER A 183 9.06 16.77 4.20
N PRO A 184 7.98 16.00 3.98
CA PRO A 184 8.02 14.81 3.13
C PRO A 184 8.26 15.17 1.67
N LEU A 185 9.04 14.35 0.96
CA LEU A 185 9.18 14.46 -0.49
C LEU A 185 7.94 13.90 -1.21
N PRO A 186 7.64 14.34 -2.45
CA PRO A 186 6.51 13.82 -3.22
C PRO A 186 6.54 12.29 -3.45
N SER A 187 7.75 11.72 -3.50
CA SER A 187 7.96 10.27 -3.65
C SER A 187 7.93 9.48 -2.34
N ALA A 188 7.80 10.16 -1.19
CA ALA A 188 7.75 9.52 0.12
C ALA A 188 6.32 9.37 0.61
N ARG A 189 6.12 8.39 1.50
CA ARG A 189 4.85 8.12 2.17
C ARG A 189 5.03 8.29 3.67
N VAL A 190 4.17 9.10 4.27
CA VAL A 190 4.05 9.19 5.73
C VAL A 190 3.41 7.90 6.22
N ALA A 191 4.15 7.13 7.03
CA ALA A 191 3.70 5.88 7.61
C ALA A 191 3.03 6.09 8.96
N LEU A 192 3.55 7.02 9.76
CA LEU A 192 3.05 7.38 11.08
C LEU A 192 3.20 8.90 11.23
N SER A 193 2.19 9.54 11.82
CA SER A 193 2.22 10.96 12.17
C SER A 193 2.23 11.13 13.69
N TYR A 194 2.48 12.35 14.13
CA TYR A 194 2.14 12.82 15.47
C TYR A 194 0.70 13.34 15.48
N ASP A 195 0.11 13.45 16.66
CA ASP A 195 -1.18 14.10 16.88
C ASP A 195 -1.22 15.58 16.46
N SER A 196 -0.06 16.24 16.38
CA SER A 196 0.10 17.56 15.75
C SER A 196 -0.12 17.56 14.23
N GLY A 197 -0.11 16.39 13.58
CA GLY A 197 -0.15 16.21 12.13
C GLY A 197 1.23 16.04 11.48
N ASP A 198 2.30 16.32 12.22
CA ASP A 198 3.68 16.24 11.72
C ASP A 198 4.11 14.78 11.48
N PRO A 199 5.00 14.50 10.52
CA PRO A 199 5.39 13.13 10.22
C PRO A 199 6.37 12.56 11.26
N ALA A 200 6.02 11.41 11.83
CA ALA A 200 6.84 10.66 12.78
C ALA A 200 7.70 9.60 12.09
N ILE A 201 7.12 8.88 11.12
CA ILE A 201 7.81 7.87 10.33
C ILE A 201 7.50 8.09 8.86
N LEU A 202 8.55 8.25 8.05
CA LEU A 202 8.50 8.42 6.62
C LEU A 202 9.13 7.21 5.94
N SER A 203 8.59 6.79 4.80
CA SER A 203 9.21 5.75 3.98
C SER A 203 9.26 6.15 2.52
N ARG A 204 10.31 5.74 1.84
CA ARG A 204 10.51 5.98 0.41
C ARG A 204 11.18 4.76 -0.21
N ARG A 205 10.81 4.45 -1.45
CA ARG A 205 11.52 3.46 -2.26
C ARG A 205 12.73 4.12 -2.93
N PHE A 206 13.89 3.49 -2.84
CA PHE A 206 15.13 3.93 -3.49
C PHE A 206 15.74 2.74 -4.22
N GLY A 207 15.75 2.77 -5.55
CA GLY A 207 16.07 1.61 -6.39
C GLY A 207 15.18 0.40 -6.08
N HIS A 208 15.82 -0.71 -5.66
CA HIS A 208 15.12 -1.93 -5.23
C HIS A 208 14.92 -2.03 -3.71
N GLY A 209 15.47 -1.10 -2.93
CA GLY A 209 15.34 -1.06 -1.47
C GLY A 209 14.34 -0.02 -0.99
N HIS A 210 14.20 0.05 0.33
CA HIS A 210 13.45 1.10 1.01
C HIS A 210 14.33 1.83 2.02
N VAL A 211 14.12 3.14 2.08
CA VAL A 211 14.63 3.99 3.16
C VAL A 211 13.46 4.35 4.07
N VAL A 212 13.60 4.06 5.35
CA VAL A 212 12.64 4.45 6.39
C VAL A 212 13.33 5.44 7.33
N LEU A 213 12.69 6.58 7.54
CA LEU A 213 13.18 7.65 8.42
C LEU A 213 12.22 7.77 9.61
N VAL A 214 12.76 7.68 10.81
CA VAL A 214 12.09 7.94 12.08
C VAL A 214 12.59 9.29 12.58
N THR A 215 11.67 10.25 12.74
CA THR A 215 12.03 11.65 13.01
C THR A 215 12.38 11.93 14.47
N THR A 216 12.20 10.96 15.35
CA THR A 216 12.66 10.96 16.75
C THR A 216 13.77 9.92 16.99
N SER A 217 14.29 9.86 18.21
CA SER A 217 15.32 8.88 18.58
C SER A 217 14.77 7.48 18.80
N LEU A 218 15.57 6.46 18.45
CA LEU A 218 15.29 5.05 18.73
C LEU A 218 15.79 4.62 20.12
N ASP A 219 15.96 5.59 21.01
CA ASP A 219 16.41 5.48 22.39
C ASP A 219 15.52 6.38 23.30
N PRO A 220 15.60 6.30 24.63
CA PRO A 220 14.68 7.03 25.49
C PRO A 220 15.00 8.52 25.67
N ARG A 221 15.94 9.10 24.91
CA ARG A 221 16.36 10.50 25.12
C ARG A 221 15.33 11.51 24.62
N TRP A 222 14.67 11.22 23.51
CA TRP A 222 13.69 12.12 22.90
C TRP A 222 12.25 11.64 23.07
N THR A 223 12.06 10.38 23.45
CA THR A 223 10.75 9.75 23.51
C THR A 223 10.72 8.70 24.61
N THR A 224 9.54 8.40 25.11
CA THR A 224 9.31 7.29 26.04
C THR A 224 9.19 5.93 25.34
N TRP A 225 9.23 5.92 24.00
CA TRP A 225 8.92 4.76 23.15
C TRP A 225 9.65 3.48 23.55
N PRO A 226 10.99 3.45 23.70
CA PRO A 226 11.72 2.20 23.90
C PRO A 226 11.56 1.59 25.30
N VAL A 227 11.01 2.36 26.25
CA VAL A 227 10.96 2.00 27.66
C VAL A 227 9.53 1.80 28.16
N LEU A 228 8.59 2.68 27.78
CA LEU A 228 7.23 2.69 28.31
C LEU A 228 6.19 2.10 27.35
N SER A 229 6.48 2.03 26.05
CA SER A 229 5.52 1.55 25.06
C SER A 229 5.78 0.09 24.68
N THR A 230 4.73 -0.72 24.74
CA THR A 230 4.75 -2.11 24.24
C THR A 230 4.89 -2.20 22.71
N SER A 231 4.67 -1.09 22.00
CA SER A 231 4.74 -1.05 20.53
C SER A 231 6.16 -1.02 19.97
N PHE A 232 7.17 -0.64 20.77
CA PHE A 232 8.54 -0.45 20.26
C PHE A 232 9.13 -1.72 19.65
N LEU A 233 9.03 -2.85 20.35
CA LEU A 233 9.53 -4.13 19.89
C LEU A 233 8.93 -4.56 18.53
N PRO A 234 7.60 -4.68 18.38
CA PRO A 234 7.01 -5.05 17.09
C PRO A 234 7.28 -3.99 16.02
N MET A 235 7.31 -2.70 16.37
CA MET A 235 7.65 -1.63 15.41
C MET A 235 9.07 -1.75 14.88
N VAL A 236 10.07 -2.00 15.71
CA VAL A 236 11.46 -2.18 15.27
C VAL A 236 11.59 -3.39 14.34
N HIS A 237 10.88 -4.49 14.62
CA HIS A 237 10.82 -5.63 13.71
C HIS A 237 10.19 -5.26 12.36
N GLU A 238 9.08 -4.52 12.37
CA GLU A 238 8.41 -4.09 11.14
C GLU A 238 9.21 -3.04 10.35
N LEU A 239 9.94 -2.14 11.01
CA LEU A 239 10.87 -1.21 10.36
C LEU A 239 11.90 -1.98 9.52
N VAL A 240 12.55 -2.98 10.13
CA VAL A 240 13.53 -3.82 9.43
C VAL A 240 12.86 -4.65 8.33
N ARG A 241 11.77 -5.37 8.63
CA ARG A 241 11.08 -6.23 7.64
C ARG A 241 10.55 -5.45 6.45
N PHE A 242 9.94 -4.30 6.70
CA PHE A 242 9.44 -3.42 5.65
C PHE A 242 10.58 -2.91 4.79
N SER A 243 11.70 -2.50 5.41
CA SER A 243 12.86 -1.98 4.67
C SER A 243 13.44 -3.00 3.67
N VAL A 244 13.44 -4.29 4.03
CA VAL A 244 13.98 -5.38 3.19
C VAL A 244 12.95 -6.00 2.24
N SER A 245 11.66 -5.75 2.45
CA SER A 245 10.56 -6.41 1.71
C SER A 245 10.60 -6.21 0.18
N SER A 246 11.14 -5.08 -0.30
CA SER A 246 11.20 -4.79 -1.75
C SER A 246 12.29 -5.54 -2.51
N ARG A 247 13.31 -6.07 -1.81
CA ARG A 247 14.34 -6.94 -2.41
C ARG A 247 13.75 -8.16 -3.09
N TRP A 248 12.55 -8.57 -2.67
CA TRP A 248 11.91 -9.81 -3.14
C TRP A 248 10.72 -9.55 -4.06
N SER A 249 10.12 -8.35 -4.01
CA SER A 249 9.10 -7.97 -4.99
C SER A 249 9.71 -7.85 -6.39
N SER A 250 11.00 -7.49 -6.50
CA SER A 250 11.74 -7.47 -7.76
C SER A 250 11.96 -8.86 -8.37
N ARG A 251 11.64 -9.95 -7.67
CA ARG A 251 11.70 -11.31 -8.24
C ARG A 251 10.38 -11.77 -8.84
N ASN A 252 9.32 -10.97 -8.73
CA ASN A 252 7.98 -11.29 -9.22
C ASN A 252 7.60 -10.31 -10.33
N HIS A 253 7.66 -10.75 -11.59
CA HIS A 253 7.40 -9.91 -12.76
C HIS A 253 6.10 -10.31 -13.46
N LEU A 254 5.53 -9.35 -14.19
CA LEU A 254 4.51 -9.63 -15.19
C LEU A 254 5.18 -10.06 -16.51
N VAL A 255 4.49 -10.90 -17.29
CA VAL A 255 4.92 -11.26 -18.65
C VAL A 255 5.18 -9.99 -19.47
N GLY A 256 6.22 -10.01 -20.30
CA GLY A 256 6.60 -8.90 -21.17
C GLY A 256 7.56 -7.88 -20.54
N ARG A 257 7.89 -8.00 -19.24
CA ARG A 257 8.97 -7.24 -18.62
C ARG A 257 10.25 -8.10 -18.55
N PRO A 258 11.42 -7.56 -18.95
CA PRO A 258 12.67 -8.29 -18.80
C PRO A 258 12.99 -8.46 -17.30
N ILE A 259 13.67 -9.57 -16.97
CA ILE A 259 14.32 -9.73 -15.68
C ILE A 259 15.58 -8.86 -15.70
N THR A 260 15.66 -7.93 -14.76
CA THR A 260 16.84 -7.08 -14.56
C THR A 260 17.44 -7.37 -13.20
N ARG A 261 18.71 -7.75 -13.18
CA ARG A 261 19.46 -8.02 -11.95
C ARG A 261 20.72 -7.18 -11.91
N THR A 262 20.74 -6.21 -11.01
CA THR A 262 21.93 -5.40 -10.71
C THR A 262 23.01 -6.28 -10.08
N VAL A 263 24.21 -6.31 -10.65
CA VAL A 263 25.35 -7.12 -10.18
C VAL A 263 26.59 -6.25 -9.97
N GLY A 264 27.58 -6.77 -9.23
CA GLY A 264 28.87 -6.09 -9.13
C GLY A 264 29.61 -6.07 -10.48
N PRO A 265 30.57 -5.15 -10.67
CA PRO A 265 31.31 -5.02 -11.93
C PRO A 265 32.16 -6.25 -12.28
N LEU A 266 32.48 -7.08 -11.29
CA LEU A 266 33.27 -8.31 -11.45
C LEU A 266 32.45 -9.54 -11.90
N VAL A 267 31.12 -9.43 -11.96
CA VAL A 267 30.25 -10.53 -12.42
C VAL A 267 30.09 -10.41 -13.93
N THR A 268 30.58 -11.40 -14.68
CA THR A 268 30.62 -11.35 -16.15
C THR A 268 29.26 -11.66 -16.79
N GLY A 269 28.49 -12.56 -16.19
CA GLY A 269 27.23 -13.01 -16.73
C GLY A 269 26.45 -13.90 -15.77
N GLY A 270 25.40 -14.51 -16.28
CA GLY A 270 24.61 -15.52 -15.59
C GLY A 270 23.77 -16.33 -16.57
N THR A 271 23.48 -17.59 -16.22
CA THR A 271 22.59 -18.45 -16.99
C THR A 271 21.21 -18.45 -16.35
N LEU A 272 20.20 -18.07 -17.11
CA LEU A 272 18.79 -18.06 -16.71
C LEU A 272 18.08 -19.29 -17.27
N LEU A 273 17.78 -20.26 -16.41
CA LEU A 273 16.99 -21.45 -16.75
C LEU A 273 15.50 -21.10 -16.76
N ALA A 274 14.87 -21.31 -17.91
CA ALA A 274 13.46 -21.09 -18.13
C ALA A 274 12.59 -22.28 -17.65
N PRO A 275 11.28 -22.07 -17.46
CA PRO A 275 10.35 -23.10 -17.00
C PRO A 275 10.22 -24.30 -17.95
N ASP A 276 10.49 -24.08 -19.24
CA ASP A 276 10.47 -25.11 -20.30
C ASP A 276 11.78 -25.92 -20.38
N GLY A 277 12.76 -25.60 -19.54
CA GLY A 277 14.09 -26.22 -19.51
C GLY A 277 15.10 -25.59 -20.46
N SER A 278 14.74 -24.54 -21.21
CA SER A 278 15.70 -23.78 -22.02
C SER A 278 16.58 -22.88 -21.14
N SER A 279 17.82 -22.62 -21.59
CA SER A 279 18.76 -21.75 -20.88
C SER A 279 19.01 -20.49 -21.69
N LEU A 280 18.83 -19.33 -21.08
CA LEU A 280 19.12 -18.01 -21.65
C LEU A 280 20.39 -17.47 -21.01
N SER A 281 21.35 -17.01 -21.81
CA SER A 281 22.54 -16.34 -21.28
C SER A 281 22.23 -14.87 -21.00
N MET A 282 22.62 -14.37 -19.83
CA MET A 282 22.57 -12.95 -19.49
C MET A 282 24.00 -12.44 -19.38
N GLU A 283 24.32 -11.41 -20.13
CA GLU A 283 25.65 -10.79 -20.11
C GLU A 283 25.61 -9.48 -19.31
N ASN A 284 26.69 -9.18 -18.58
CA ASN A 284 26.88 -7.86 -17.99
C ASN A 284 27.63 -6.98 -19.02
N PRO A 285 27.02 -5.90 -19.53
CA PRO A 285 27.70 -5.05 -20.52
C PRO A 285 28.95 -4.36 -19.95
N VAL A 286 28.97 -4.09 -18.63
CA VAL A 286 30.07 -3.37 -17.96
C VAL A 286 31.35 -4.21 -17.86
N SER A 287 31.22 -5.53 -17.66
CA SER A 287 32.39 -6.42 -17.65
C SER A 287 33.01 -6.56 -19.04
N ARG A 288 32.22 -6.45 -20.11
CA ARG A 288 32.72 -6.48 -21.49
C ARG A 288 33.64 -5.30 -21.80
N GLU A 289 33.25 -4.10 -21.36
CA GLU A 289 34.06 -2.88 -21.55
C GLU A 289 35.38 -2.93 -20.75
N LEU A 290 35.34 -3.44 -19.52
CA LEU A 290 36.54 -3.66 -18.69
C LEU A 290 37.51 -4.68 -19.32
N LEU A 291 36.98 -5.72 -19.98
CA LEU A 291 37.79 -6.76 -20.65
C LEU A 291 38.28 -6.33 -22.05
N SER A 292 37.61 -5.38 -22.72
CA SER A 292 37.96 -4.93 -24.08
C SER A 292 39.07 -3.88 -24.15
N GLY A 293 39.62 -3.43 -23.02
CA GLY A 293 40.86 -2.65 -22.97
C GLY A 293 40.85 -1.31 -23.72
N GLN A 294 39.68 -0.72 -23.96
CA GLN A 294 39.58 0.63 -24.52
C GLN A 294 39.48 1.64 -23.38
N ASP A 295 40.38 2.63 -23.42
CA ASP A 295 40.53 3.72 -22.46
C ASP A 295 39.18 4.39 -22.14
N ALA A 296 38.56 3.98 -21.03
CA ALA A 296 37.47 4.69 -20.40
C ALA A 296 38.02 5.33 -19.12
N GLU A 297 38.06 6.67 -19.11
CA GLU A 297 38.31 7.51 -17.93
C GLU A 297 37.62 6.95 -16.67
N PRO A 298 38.20 7.11 -15.47
CA PRO A 298 37.67 6.55 -14.22
C PRO A 298 36.43 7.35 -13.73
N ALA A 299 35.37 7.36 -14.52
CA ALA A 299 34.05 7.82 -14.11
C ALA A 299 33.31 6.64 -13.48
N ASN A 300 33.33 6.59 -12.14
CA ASN A 300 32.29 5.98 -11.29
C ASN A 300 31.57 4.77 -11.92
N HIS A 301 32.28 3.64 -12.11
CA HIS A 301 31.65 2.41 -12.61
C HIS A 301 30.62 1.92 -11.58
N GLY A 302 29.38 2.36 -11.80
CA GLY A 302 28.19 1.92 -11.09
C GLY A 302 28.00 0.42 -11.26
N SER A 303 27.18 -0.17 -10.40
CA SER A 303 26.79 -1.57 -10.50
C SER A 303 26.39 -1.97 -11.92
N GLY A 304 26.93 -3.09 -12.42
CA GLY A 304 26.51 -3.69 -13.69
C GLY A 304 25.06 -4.19 -13.61
N GLN A 305 24.44 -4.46 -14.75
CA GLN A 305 23.08 -5.02 -14.80
C GLN A 305 23.03 -6.18 -15.79
N LEU A 306 22.51 -7.31 -15.34
CA LEU A 306 22.12 -8.42 -16.20
C LEU A 306 20.68 -8.19 -16.64
N ILE A 307 20.45 -8.17 -17.96
CA ILE A 307 19.11 -8.00 -18.54
C ILE A 307 18.81 -9.25 -19.36
N SER A 308 17.63 -9.85 -19.15
CA SER A 308 17.20 -11.00 -19.94
C SER A 308 16.58 -10.55 -21.26
N ASP A 309 16.82 -11.32 -22.32
CA ASP A 309 16.14 -11.13 -23.60
C ASP A 309 14.63 -11.41 -23.50
N THR A 310 13.84 -10.71 -24.31
CA THR A 310 12.39 -10.93 -24.49
C THR A 310 12.15 -11.88 -25.67
N PRO A 311 11.15 -12.80 -25.65
CA PRO A 311 10.00 -12.88 -24.74
C PRO A 311 10.10 -13.99 -23.67
N LEU A 312 9.74 -13.65 -22.43
CA LEU A 312 9.69 -14.59 -21.32
C LEU A 312 8.30 -15.24 -21.20
N VAL A 313 8.27 -16.55 -20.99
CA VAL A 313 7.06 -17.39 -20.80
C VAL A 313 6.62 -17.34 -19.33
N PRO A 314 5.32 -17.45 -19.00
CA PRO A 314 4.88 -17.53 -17.61
C PRO A 314 5.45 -18.76 -16.89
N GLY A 315 6.07 -18.59 -15.73
CA GLY A 315 6.63 -19.69 -14.93
C GLY A 315 7.70 -19.25 -13.95
N ILE A 316 8.42 -20.23 -13.39
CA ILE A 316 9.55 -19.99 -12.47
C ILE A 316 10.85 -20.12 -13.25
N TYR A 317 11.63 -19.05 -13.26
CA TYR A 317 12.97 -18.98 -13.81
C TYR A 317 14.00 -19.13 -12.69
N ARG A 318 15.15 -19.74 -12.98
CA ARG A 318 16.29 -19.83 -12.05
C ARG A 318 17.52 -19.19 -12.69
N LEU A 319 17.98 -18.09 -12.12
CA LEU A 319 19.21 -17.41 -12.53
C LEU A 319 20.38 -17.97 -11.72
N SER A 320 21.35 -18.57 -12.39
CA SER A 320 22.65 -18.92 -11.83
C SER A 320 23.66 -17.86 -12.24
N LEU A 321 24.18 -17.10 -11.28
CA LEU A 321 25.23 -16.11 -11.55
C LEU A 321 26.58 -16.80 -11.76
N GLU A 322 27.41 -16.25 -12.64
CA GLU A 322 28.78 -16.71 -12.83
C GLU A 322 29.70 -16.24 -11.67
N PRO A 323 30.84 -16.91 -11.44
CA PRO A 323 31.81 -16.51 -10.43
C PRO A 323 32.21 -15.02 -10.57
N PRO A 324 32.41 -14.29 -9.45
CA PRO A 324 32.66 -14.80 -8.10
C PRO A 324 31.40 -15.01 -7.22
N THR A 325 30.20 -14.75 -7.75
CA THR A 325 28.95 -14.86 -6.98
C THR A 325 28.23 -16.14 -7.36
N ASP A 326 28.52 -17.26 -6.70
CA ASP A 326 27.78 -18.52 -6.90
C ASP A 326 26.42 -18.45 -6.17
N ALA A 327 25.47 -17.75 -6.77
CA ALA A 327 24.12 -17.58 -6.23
C ALA A 327 23.08 -18.00 -7.25
N ILE A 328 22.16 -18.87 -6.80
CA ILE A 328 20.97 -19.26 -7.55
C ILE A 328 19.79 -18.43 -7.05
N GLU A 329 19.19 -17.65 -7.94
CA GLU A 329 18.02 -16.81 -7.65
C GLU A 329 16.80 -17.26 -8.45
N SER A 330 15.66 -17.41 -7.79
CA SER A 330 14.40 -17.72 -8.48
C SER A 330 13.62 -16.45 -8.81
N TYR A 331 13.12 -16.37 -10.04
CA TYR A 331 12.22 -15.32 -10.52
C TYR A 331 10.89 -15.95 -10.93
N ALA A 332 9.76 -15.32 -10.60
CA ALA A 332 8.44 -15.77 -11.03
C ALA A 332 7.84 -14.77 -12.00
N ILE A 333 7.44 -15.28 -13.18
CA ILE A 333 6.76 -14.50 -14.21
C ILE A 333 5.30 -14.94 -14.25
N THR A 334 4.41 -13.97 -14.05
CA THR A 334 2.96 -14.20 -13.96
C THR A 334 2.23 -13.38 -15.02
N MET A 335 1.17 -13.95 -15.61
CA MET A 335 0.28 -13.20 -16.50
C MET A 335 -0.65 -12.30 -15.68
N GLU A 336 -0.95 -11.12 -16.21
CA GLU A 336 -1.94 -10.25 -15.61
C GLU A 336 -3.33 -10.89 -15.79
N THR A 337 -3.94 -11.33 -14.70
CA THR A 337 -5.26 -12.00 -14.73
C THR A 337 -6.42 -11.02 -14.61
N SER A 338 -6.18 -9.72 -14.86
CA SER A 338 -7.20 -8.68 -14.74
C SER A 338 -8.34 -8.87 -15.73
N GLU A 339 -8.06 -9.45 -16.90
CA GLU A 339 -9.05 -9.87 -17.90
C GLU A 339 -9.94 -11.03 -17.41
N SER A 340 -9.41 -11.93 -16.59
CA SER A 340 -10.16 -13.07 -16.04
C SER A 340 -11.02 -12.69 -14.82
N ASN A 341 -10.96 -11.43 -14.36
CA ASN A 341 -11.79 -10.97 -13.27
C ASN A 341 -13.20 -10.63 -13.78
N LEU A 342 -14.14 -11.56 -13.62
CA LEU A 342 -15.55 -11.41 -13.99
C LEU A 342 -16.34 -10.50 -13.03
N ALA A 343 -15.71 -9.90 -12.03
CA ALA A 343 -16.39 -8.90 -11.19
C ALA A 343 -16.86 -7.74 -12.06
N ALA A 344 -18.13 -7.36 -11.91
CA ALA A 344 -18.73 -6.29 -12.68
C ALA A 344 -17.90 -5.01 -12.52
N ALA A 345 -17.36 -4.50 -13.62
CA ALA A 345 -16.70 -3.20 -13.66
C ALA A 345 -17.76 -2.11 -13.55
N VAL A 346 -18.12 -1.74 -12.31
CA VAL A 346 -19.09 -0.67 -12.04
C VAL A 346 -18.36 0.68 -12.05
N GLY A 347 -18.70 1.57 -12.99
CA GLY A 347 -18.31 2.98 -12.94
C GLY A 347 -17.55 3.53 -14.15
N GLU A 348 -17.05 4.75 -13.98
CA GLU A 348 -16.42 5.62 -14.99
C GLU A 348 -15.20 4.97 -15.68
N SER A 349 -14.46 4.13 -14.96
CA SER A 349 -13.30 3.38 -15.45
C SER A 349 -13.60 2.42 -16.60
N ALA A 350 -14.82 1.90 -16.70
CA ALA A 350 -15.23 1.03 -17.81
C ALA A 350 -15.50 1.82 -19.10
N ARG A 351 -16.04 3.05 -18.97
CA ARG A 351 -16.30 3.95 -20.11
C ARG A 351 -15.00 4.48 -20.73
N THR A 352 -14.01 4.81 -19.89
CA THR A 352 -12.70 5.28 -20.36
C THR A 352 -11.93 4.21 -21.13
N ARG A 353 -12.10 2.91 -20.80
CA ARG A 353 -11.46 1.80 -21.54
C ARG A 353 -12.12 1.51 -22.89
N LEU A 354 -13.36 1.94 -23.08
CA LEU A 354 -14.16 1.75 -24.30
C LEU A 354 -14.24 3.02 -25.17
N SER A 355 -13.42 4.02 -24.90
CA SER A 355 -13.36 5.24 -25.70
C SER A 355 -12.94 4.91 -27.14
N GLY A 356 -13.89 4.95 -28.09
CA GLY A 356 -13.69 4.61 -29.49
C GLY A 356 -14.62 3.53 -30.03
N VAL A 357 -15.39 2.86 -29.17
CA VAL A 357 -16.46 1.94 -29.58
C VAL A 357 -17.80 2.66 -29.45
N ASP A 358 -18.39 3.07 -30.57
CA ASP A 358 -19.76 3.60 -30.63
C ASP A 358 -20.78 2.46 -30.47
N ALA A 359 -20.81 1.85 -29.29
CA ALA A 359 -21.80 0.84 -28.93
C ALA A 359 -22.60 1.32 -27.71
N PRO A 360 -23.94 1.14 -27.70
CA PRO A 360 -24.74 1.40 -26.52
C PRO A 360 -24.32 0.46 -25.38
N ILE A 361 -23.69 1.02 -24.35
CA ILE A 361 -23.31 0.28 -23.15
C ILE A 361 -24.56 0.09 -22.28
N TYR A 362 -25.12 -1.11 -22.29
CA TYR A 362 -26.22 -1.49 -21.41
C TYR A 362 -25.67 -1.96 -20.06
N THR A 363 -25.96 -1.20 -18.99
CA THR A 363 -25.53 -1.53 -17.62
C THR A 363 -26.47 -2.47 -16.88
N ARG A 364 -27.58 -2.86 -17.53
CA ARG A 364 -28.52 -3.88 -17.08
C ARG A 364 -28.81 -4.80 -18.24
N TRP A 365 -28.80 -6.10 -17.97
CA TRP A 365 -29.25 -7.12 -18.92
C TRP A 365 -30.67 -6.77 -19.37
N HIS A 366 -30.82 -6.37 -20.64
CA HIS A 366 -32.11 -6.33 -21.31
C HIS A 366 -32.21 -7.65 -22.04
N ASP A 367 -33.11 -8.53 -21.60
CA ASP A 367 -33.51 -9.66 -22.43
C ASP A 367 -33.95 -9.10 -23.78
N GLY A 368 -33.30 -9.57 -24.85
CA GLY A 368 -33.55 -9.13 -26.21
C GLY A 368 -35.04 -9.25 -26.54
N GLU A 369 -35.60 -8.15 -27.03
CA GLU A 369 -36.87 -8.09 -27.76
C GLU A 369 -38.00 -9.02 -27.26
N ALA A 370 -38.41 -8.86 -26.01
CA ALA A 370 -39.82 -9.05 -25.68
C ALA A 370 -40.51 -7.68 -25.80
N PRO A 371 -41.61 -7.53 -26.57
CA PRO A 371 -42.35 -6.28 -26.58
C PRO A 371 -42.86 -6.03 -25.17
N THR A 372 -42.21 -5.12 -24.44
CA THR A 372 -42.60 -4.62 -23.12
C THR A 372 -43.85 -3.78 -23.28
N ALA A 373 -44.98 -4.45 -23.51
CA ALA A 373 -46.31 -3.86 -23.48
C ALA A 373 -46.84 -3.65 -22.04
N LEU A 374 -46.01 -3.88 -21.01
CA LEU A 374 -46.44 -3.84 -19.61
C LEU A 374 -45.49 -3.04 -18.70
N ASP A 375 -44.87 -1.98 -19.23
CA ASP A 375 -44.27 -0.94 -18.37
C ASP A 375 -45.16 0.33 -18.38
N GLN A 376 -46.47 0.12 -18.25
CA GLN A 376 -47.31 1.12 -17.61
C GLN A 376 -47.27 0.83 -16.12
N PRO A 377 -46.88 1.77 -15.24
CA PRO A 377 -47.00 1.59 -13.81
C PRO A 377 -48.49 1.38 -13.50
N GLY A 378 -48.87 0.11 -13.34
CA GLY A 378 -50.23 -0.27 -12.99
C GLY A 378 -50.59 0.47 -11.71
N ARG A 379 -51.61 1.34 -11.77
CA ARG A 379 -52.11 2.01 -10.57
C ARG A 379 -52.38 0.93 -9.52
N PRO A 380 -51.82 1.03 -8.31
CA PRO A 380 -51.91 -0.06 -7.33
C PRO A 380 -53.36 -0.16 -6.83
N LEU A 381 -54.18 -0.95 -7.53
CA LEU A 381 -55.56 -1.28 -7.15
C LEU A 381 -55.62 -1.85 -5.72
N GLY A 382 -54.53 -2.46 -5.24
CA GLY A 382 -54.40 -2.91 -3.86
C GLY A 382 -54.65 -1.82 -2.82
N ARG A 383 -54.17 -0.58 -3.05
CA ARG A 383 -54.43 0.53 -2.10
C ARG A 383 -55.91 0.92 -2.08
N PHE A 384 -56.57 0.86 -3.24
CA PHE A 384 -58.00 1.13 -3.35
C PHE A 384 -58.82 0.07 -2.61
N PHE A 385 -58.58 -1.22 -2.88
CA PHE A 385 -59.27 -2.32 -2.20
C PHE A 385 -59.02 -2.32 -0.68
N LEU A 386 -57.79 -2.02 -0.25
CA LEU A 386 -57.46 -1.91 1.18
C LEU A 386 -58.24 -0.77 1.87
N SER A 387 -58.34 0.40 1.22
CA SER A 387 -59.08 1.54 1.77
C SER A 387 -60.60 1.26 1.85
N MET A 388 -61.15 0.54 0.86
CA MET A 388 -62.55 0.13 0.86
C MET A 388 -62.84 -0.88 1.98
N LEU A 389 -61.97 -1.87 2.16
CA LEU A 389 -62.06 -2.84 3.25
C LEU A 389 -62.05 -2.14 4.62
N LEU A 390 -61.10 -1.23 4.82
CA LEU A 390 -60.97 -0.46 6.08
C LEU A 390 -62.25 0.32 6.38
N GLY A 391 -62.80 1.01 5.38
CA GLY A 391 -64.05 1.75 5.53
C GLY A 391 -65.23 0.85 5.87
N LEU A 392 -65.32 -0.33 5.24
CA LEU A 392 -66.39 -1.29 5.52
C LEU A 392 -66.33 -1.82 6.96
N LEU A 393 -65.11 -2.04 7.48
CA LEU A 393 -64.87 -2.49 8.85
C LEU A 393 -65.29 -1.42 9.88
N VAL A 394 -65.03 -0.13 9.59
CA VAL A 394 -65.50 0.98 10.43
C VAL A 394 -67.02 1.08 10.41
N VAL A 395 -67.66 0.88 9.24
CA VAL A 395 -69.12 0.87 9.12
C VAL A 395 -69.74 -0.29 9.90
N GLU A 396 -69.14 -1.48 9.83
CA GLU A 396 -69.56 -2.65 10.59
C GLU A 396 -69.48 -2.40 12.09
N LEU A 397 -68.37 -1.82 12.56
CA LEU A 397 -68.18 -1.45 13.97
C LEU A 397 -69.23 -0.42 14.44
N ALA A 398 -69.55 0.56 13.59
CA ALA A 398 -70.58 1.56 13.88
C ALA A 398 -72.00 0.96 13.88
N MET A 399 -72.31 0.04 12.97
CA MET A 399 -73.58 -0.70 12.96
C MET A 399 -73.75 -1.56 14.21
N ALA A 400 -72.67 -2.19 14.68
CA ALA A 400 -72.69 -2.99 15.90
C ALA A 400 -73.03 -2.17 17.15
N TRP A 401 -72.69 -0.88 17.18
CA TRP A 401 -73.01 0.01 18.29
C TRP A 401 -74.37 0.72 18.16
N HIS A 402 -74.71 1.26 16.99
CA HIS A 402 -76.00 1.92 16.72
C HIS A 402 -76.38 1.71 15.24
N PHE A 403 -77.35 0.83 14.98
CA PHE A 403 -77.68 0.39 13.62
C PHE A 403 -78.01 1.55 12.64
N ARG A 404 -78.68 2.60 13.12
CA ARG A 404 -79.07 3.76 12.30
C ARG A 404 -77.89 4.61 11.82
N THR A 405 -76.86 4.80 12.65
CA THR A 405 -75.69 5.62 12.28
C THR A 405 -74.77 4.87 11.31
N GLY A 406 -74.64 3.55 11.49
CA GLY A 406 -73.92 2.69 10.53
C GLY A 406 -74.56 2.66 9.14
N LEU A 407 -75.91 2.66 9.04
CA LEU A 407 -76.61 2.71 7.74
C LEU A 407 -76.32 4.01 6.96
N VAL A 408 -76.26 5.15 7.65
CA VAL A 408 -75.93 6.45 7.04
C VAL A 408 -74.47 6.49 6.59
N ALA A 409 -73.55 5.93 7.41
CA ALA A 409 -72.13 5.83 7.06
C ALA A 409 -71.89 4.91 5.84
N LEU A 410 -72.61 3.79 5.73
CA LEU A 410 -72.59 2.91 4.56
C LEU A 410 -73.02 3.66 3.29
N GLY A 411 -74.11 4.43 3.38
CA GLY A 411 -74.61 5.25 2.27
C GLY A 411 -73.58 6.28 1.80
N GLY A 412 -72.90 6.95 2.73
CA GLY A 412 -71.81 7.89 2.43
C GLY A 412 -70.61 7.23 1.75
N LEU A 413 -70.23 6.03 2.17
CA LEU A 413 -69.14 5.27 1.58
C LEU A 413 -69.45 4.84 0.13
N CYS A 414 -70.68 4.37 -0.13
CA CYS A 414 -71.14 4.02 -1.48
C CYS A 414 -71.20 5.24 -2.41
N ALA A 415 -71.59 6.41 -1.89
CA ALA A 415 -71.59 7.66 -2.65
C ALA A 415 -70.16 8.11 -3.02
N ALA A 416 -69.20 7.98 -2.11
CA ALA A 416 -67.80 8.34 -2.35
C ALA A 416 -67.14 7.44 -3.42
N VAL A 417 -67.43 6.13 -3.39
CA VAL A 417 -66.90 5.17 -4.38
C VAL A 417 -67.46 5.42 -5.78
N SER A 418 -68.76 5.74 -5.88
CA SER A 418 -69.41 6.04 -7.16
C SER A 418 -68.90 7.35 -7.78
N LEU A 419 -68.68 8.40 -6.98
CA LEU A 419 -68.04 9.64 -7.44
C LEU A 419 -66.59 9.43 -7.91
N GLY A 420 -65.82 8.59 -7.21
CA GLY A 420 -64.44 8.25 -7.60
C GLY A 420 -64.34 7.47 -8.93
N TRP A 421 -65.30 6.59 -9.20
CA TRP A 421 -65.36 5.83 -10.45
C TRP A 421 -65.68 6.70 -11.67
N TRP A 422 -66.58 7.68 -11.52
CA TRP A 422 -66.90 8.63 -12.60
C TRP A 422 -65.74 9.56 -12.95
N ALA A 423 -64.94 9.98 -11.95
CA ALA A 423 -63.72 10.76 -12.16
C ALA A 423 -62.61 9.94 -12.86
N ALA A 424 -62.53 8.63 -12.59
CA ALA A 424 -61.57 7.75 -13.26
C ALA A 424 -61.95 7.47 -14.73
N ALA A 425 -63.24 7.29 -15.02
CA ALA A 425 -63.75 7.01 -16.37
C ALA A 425 -63.53 8.21 -17.32
N THR A 426 -63.70 9.43 -16.83
CA THR A 426 -63.48 10.67 -17.61
C THR A 426 -62.01 10.86 -17.99
N VAL A 427 -61.07 10.55 -17.09
CA VAL A 427 -59.62 10.61 -17.36
C VAL A 427 -59.19 9.55 -18.40
N LEU A 428 -59.79 8.36 -18.36
CA LEU A 428 -59.53 7.29 -19.32
C LEU A 428 -60.03 7.64 -20.73
N LEU A 429 -61.20 8.27 -20.85
CA LEU A 429 -61.75 8.75 -22.12
C LEU A 429 -60.88 9.87 -22.74
N LEU A 430 -60.39 10.81 -21.93
CA LEU A 430 -59.45 11.86 -22.36
C LEU A 430 -58.09 11.28 -22.81
N GLY A 431 -57.58 10.27 -22.10
CA GLY A 431 -56.35 9.57 -22.46
C GLY A 431 -56.46 8.83 -23.80
N CYS A 432 -57.55 8.09 -24.03
CA CYS A 432 -57.81 7.41 -25.30
C CYS A 432 -57.99 8.38 -26.47
N TRP A 433 -58.61 9.55 -26.25
CA TRP A 433 -58.74 10.59 -27.28
C TRP A 433 -57.37 11.19 -27.67
N ALA A 434 -56.48 11.44 -26.70
CA ALA A 434 -55.13 11.97 -26.95
C ALA A 434 -54.22 10.98 -27.69
N LEU A 435 -54.31 9.68 -27.36
CA LEU A 435 -53.58 8.61 -28.04
C LEU A 435 -54.02 8.41 -29.49
N ARG A 436 -55.33 8.48 -29.77
CA ARG A 436 -55.87 8.40 -31.14
C ARG A 436 -55.40 9.56 -32.02
N ASN A 437 -55.27 10.78 -31.48
CA ASN A 437 -54.80 11.94 -32.23
C ASN A 437 -53.28 11.97 -32.47
N ARG A 438 -52.47 11.35 -31.59
CA ARG A 438 -51.02 11.23 -31.80
C ARG A 438 -50.63 10.31 -32.96
N HIS A 439 -51.35 9.20 -33.15
CA HIS A 439 -51.08 8.27 -34.26
C HIS A 439 -51.62 8.75 -35.62
N GLY A 440 -52.59 9.66 -35.65
CA GLY A 440 -53.10 10.26 -36.90
C GLY A 440 -52.14 11.26 -37.58
N ARG A 441 -51.20 11.85 -36.84
CA ARG A 441 -50.26 12.86 -37.38
C ARG A 441 -49.01 12.27 -38.05
N HIS A 442 -48.58 11.05 -37.69
CA HIS A 442 -47.38 10.44 -38.27
C HIS A 442 -47.59 9.73 -39.62
N ARG A 443 -48.84 9.52 -40.08
CA ARG A 443 -49.11 8.96 -41.42
C ARG A 443 -49.21 9.98 -42.55
N ARG A 444 -49.17 11.30 -42.25
CA ARG A 444 -49.24 12.36 -43.28
C ARG A 444 -47.90 13.01 -43.64
N SER A 445 -46.79 12.71 -42.96
CA SER A 445 -45.48 13.33 -43.24
C SER A 445 -44.52 12.49 -44.09
N VAL A 446 -44.88 11.28 -44.52
CA VAL A 446 -43.99 10.38 -45.29
C VAL A 446 -44.37 10.30 -46.79
N ALA A 447 -45.39 11.04 -47.24
CA ALA A 447 -45.86 11.01 -48.63
C ALA A 447 -45.45 12.23 -49.49
N SER A 448 -44.54 13.11 -49.04
CA SER A 448 -44.19 14.34 -49.78
C SER A 448 -42.70 14.68 -49.86
N ALA A 449 -41.80 13.70 -49.76
CA ALA A 449 -40.36 13.90 -50.00
C ALA A 449 -39.83 12.78 -50.91
N GLY A 450 -39.96 12.98 -52.22
CA GLY A 450 -39.57 12.00 -53.24
C GLY A 450 -39.96 12.42 -54.65
N THR A 451 -39.50 13.60 -55.10
CA THR A 451 -39.30 13.96 -56.51
C THR A 451 -38.09 14.89 -56.57
N GLY A 452 -37.07 14.49 -57.32
CA GLY A 452 -35.76 15.14 -57.39
C GLY A 452 -34.66 14.10 -57.45
#